data_AF-J2AWS8-F1
#
_entry.id   AF-J2AWS8-F1
#
_cell.length_a   1.000
_cell.length_b   1.000
_cell.length_c   1.000
_cell.angle_alpha   90.00
_cell.angle_beta   90.00
_cell.angle_gamma   90.00
#
_symmetry.space_group_name_H-M   'P 1'
#
loop_
_entity.id
_entity.type
_entity.pdbx_description
1 polymer ?
#
loop_
_entity_poly.entity_id
_entity_poly.type
_entity_poly.pdbx_seq_one_letter_code
_entity_poly.pdbx_strand_id
1 'polypeptide(L)'
;MLPSRSLLIGVIVTLASSHTALAENVKFRNAKENEIRQLLKGASDLRKASNGYEYRQGNKNGYKISDGQICVLFPNKQTDCISIKTDGNVLQMIDNKGNRIKL
;
A
#
# COMPACT_ATOMS: atom_id res chain seq x y z
N MET A 1 57.80 44.69 -13.85
CA MET A 1 57.26 44.86 -12.48
C MET A 1 55.79 44.47 -12.53
N LEU A 2 55.39 43.36 -11.90
CA LEU A 2 53.99 43.08 -11.56
C LEU A 2 53.61 43.90 -10.31
N PRO A 3 52.33 44.27 -10.18
CA PRO A 3 51.60 43.95 -8.97
C PRO A 3 50.26 43.30 -9.35
N SER A 4 49.99 42.10 -8.85
CA SER A 4 49.41 41.81 -7.53
C SER A 4 47.90 41.60 -7.65
N ARG A 5 47.57 40.33 -7.46
CA ARG A 5 46.24 39.75 -7.31
C ARG A 5 45.48 40.45 -6.18
N SER A 6 44.25 40.86 -6.45
CA SER A 6 43.23 41.01 -5.40
C SER A 6 41.97 40.26 -5.82
N LEU A 7 41.79 39.12 -5.16
CA LEU A 7 40.53 38.40 -5.04
C LEU A 7 39.46 39.34 -4.51
N LEU A 8 38.26 39.33 -5.10
CA LEU A 8 37.03 39.62 -4.37
C LEU A 8 35.94 38.63 -4.79
N ILE A 9 35.40 38.01 -3.75
CA ILE A 9 34.52 36.86 -3.71
C ILE A 9 33.11 37.32 -4.09
N GLY A 10 32.58 36.84 -5.20
CA GLY A 10 31.17 36.98 -5.56
C GLY A 10 30.34 35.95 -4.81
N VAL A 11 29.58 36.39 -3.81
CA VAL A 11 28.66 35.55 -3.03
C VAL A 11 27.51 35.09 -3.94
N ILE A 12 27.40 33.78 -4.17
CA ILE A 12 26.25 33.16 -4.82
C ILE A 12 25.18 32.94 -3.75
N VAL A 13 24.19 33.82 -3.68
CA VAL A 13 22.91 33.54 -3.00
C VAL A 13 21.92 33.13 -4.08
N THR A 14 21.67 31.84 -4.21
CA THR A 14 20.50 31.33 -4.94
C THR A 14 19.80 30.29 -4.08
N LEU A 15 18.84 30.79 -3.32
CA LEU A 15 17.52 30.22 -3.04
C LEU A 15 17.50 28.70 -3.01
N ALA A 16 17.78 28.12 -1.85
CA ALA A 16 17.30 26.81 -1.50
C ALA A 16 15.77 26.84 -1.66
N SER A 17 15.28 26.33 -2.79
CA SER A 17 13.86 26.11 -3.00
C SER A 17 13.47 25.00 -2.04
N SER A 18 13.04 25.38 -0.84
CA SER A 18 12.44 24.48 0.14
C SER A 18 11.21 23.88 -0.52
N HIS A 19 11.38 22.76 -1.21
CA HIS A 19 10.29 21.90 -1.59
C HIS A 19 9.82 21.32 -0.25
N THR A 20 8.93 22.04 0.43
CA THR A 20 8.14 21.46 1.49
C THR A 20 7.34 20.35 0.82
N ALA A 21 7.86 19.14 0.88
CA ALA A 21 7.06 17.95 0.61
C ALA A 21 5.92 18.01 1.62
N LEU A 22 4.76 18.48 1.18
CA LEU A 22 3.54 18.44 1.95
C LEU A 22 3.24 16.95 2.12
N ALA A 23 3.68 16.36 3.24
CA ALA A 23 3.27 15.03 3.61
C ALA A 23 1.78 15.12 3.90
N GLU A 24 0.96 14.86 2.89
CA GLU A 24 -0.47 14.68 3.08
C GLU A 24 -0.63 13.62 4.17
N ASN A 25 -1.26 14.01 5.29
CA ASN A 25 -1.64 13.08 6.34
C ASN A 25 -2.82 12.26 5.82
N VAL A 26 -2.54 11.40 4.85
CA VAL A 26 -3.56 10.57 4.22
C VAL A 26 -4.00 9.53 5.25
N LYS A 27 -5.23 9.70 5.77
CA LYS A 27 -5.76 8.85 6.84
C LYS A 27 -6.28 7.53 6.26
N PHE A 28 -5.55 6.46 6.53
CA PHE A 28 -5.99 5.11 6.23
C PHE A 28 -7.17 4.70 7.12
N ARG A 29 -8.27 4.27 6.49
CA ARG A 29 -9.46 3.68 7.15
C ARG A 29 -9.65 2.22 6.73
N ASN A 30 -10.60 1.50 7.32
CA ASN A 30 -10.98 0.19 6.78
C ASN A 30 -11.40 0.33 5.32
N ALA A 31 -10.85 -0.54 4.47
CA ALA A 31 -11.29 -0.65 3.09
C ALA A 31 -12.64 -1.35 3.03
N LYS A 32 -13.55 -0.87 2.18
CA LYS A 32 -14.80 -1.56 1.88
C LYS A 32 -14.54 -2.77 0.98
N GLU A 33 -15.38 -3.79 1.05
CA GLU A 33 -15.22 -5.00 0.22
C GLU A 33 -15.08 -4.66 -1.27
N ASN A 34 -15.90 -3.74 -1.78
CA ASN A 34 -15.84 -3.29 -3.17
C ASN A 34 -14.52 -2.56 -3.49
N GLU A 35 -14.00 -1.73 -2.60
CA GLU A 35 -12.69 -1.06 -2.76
C GLU A 35 -11.56 -2.08 -2.78
N ILE A 36 -11.60 -3.09 -1.91
CA ILE A 36 -10.64 -4.19 -1.91
C ILE A 36 -10.69 -4.92 -3.26
N ARG A 37 -11.89 -5.25 -3.76
CA ARG A 37 -12.04 -5.93 -5.05
C ARG A 37 -11.57 -5.10 -6.24
N GLN A 38 -11.75 -3.78 -6.21
CA GLN A 38 -11.34 -2.87 -7.28
C GLN A 38 -9.83 -2.65 -7.30
N LEU A 39 -9.20 -2.48 -6.12
CA LEU A 39 -7.80 -2.08 -6.02
C LEU A 39 -6.85 -3.28 -5.88
N LEU A 40 -7.32 -4.42 -5.39
CA LEU A 40 -6.48 -5.61 -5.20
C LEU A 40 -6.31 -6.37 -6.52
N LYS A 41 -5.06 -6.43 -7.00
CA LYS A 41 -4.71 -7.19 -8.21
C LYS A 41 -5.10 -8.66 -8.08
N GLY A 42 -5.84 -9.15 -9.08
CA GLY A 42 -6.25 -10.55 -9.18
C GLY A 42 -7.42 -10.95 -8.28
N ALA A 43 -8.11 -9.99 -7.64
CA ALA A 43 -9.40 -10.22 -6.99
C ALA A 43 -10.52 -10.53 -8.01
N SER A 44 -10.42 -10.00 -9.24
CA SER A 44 -11.33 -10.28 -10.36
C SER A 44 -11.34 -11.75 -10.80
N ASP A 45 -10.24 -12.47 -10.55
CA ASP A 45 -10.05 -13.85 -11.00
C ASP A 45 -10.63 -14.86 -10.01
N LEU A 46 -11.10 -14.39 -8.85
CA LEU A 46 -11.69 -15.22 -7.82
C LEU A 46 -13.11 -15.63 -8.20
N ARG A 47 -13.40 -16.92 -8.02
CA ARG A 47 -14.71 -17.51 -8.28
C ARG A 47 -15.31 -18.05 -7.00
N LYS A 48 -16.54 -17.65 -6.68
CA LYS A 48 -17.28 -18.11 -5.51
C LYS A 48 -17.48 -19.63 -5.56
N ALA A 49 -17.27 -20.27 -4.42
CA ALA A 49 -17.62 -21.67 -4.18
C ALA A 49 -18.74 -21.78 -3.13
N SER A 50 -19.34 -22.96 -3.02
CA SER A 50 -20.46 -23.22 -2.11
C SER A 50 -20.12 -23.10 -0.62
N ASN A 51 -18.84 -23.18 -0.26
CA ASN A 51 -18.35 -23.04 1.12
C ASN A 51 -18.20 -21.57 1.57
N GLY A 52 -18.62 -20.61 0.76
CA GLY A 52 -18.53 -19.18 1.08
C GLY A 52 -17.12 -18.59 0.94
N TYR A 53 -16.19 -19.31 0.31
CA TYR A 53 -14.88 -18.81 -0.11
C TYR A 53 -14.83 -18.67 -1.62
N GLU A 54 -13.87 -17.88 -2.10
CA GLU A 54 -13.59 -17.67 -3.51
C GLU A 54 -12.22 -18.22 -3.87
N TYR A 55 -12.08 -18.79 -5.06
CA TYR A 55 -10.87 -19.50 -5.47
C TYR A 55 -10.38 -18.97 -6.81
N ARG A 56 -9.06 -18.83 -6.94
CA ARG A 56 -8.40 -18.65 -8.23
C ARG A 56 -8.24 -20.02 -8.89
N GLN A 57 -8.39 -20.09 -10.21
CA GLN A 57 -8.15 -21.31 -10.97
C GLN A 57 -6.78 -21.91 -10.66
N GLY A 58 -6.75 -23.22 -10.36
CA GLY A 58 -5.52 -23.95 -10.02
C GLY A 58 -4.97 -23.72 -8.61
N ASN A 59 -5.53 -22.79 -7.83
CA ASN A 59 -5.11 -22.53 -6.45
C ASN A 59 -6.03 -23.25 -5.45
N LYS A 60 -5.44 -23.97 -4.50
CA LYS A 60 -6.18 -24.70 -3.45
C LYS A 60 -6.55 -23.82 -2.26
N ASN A 61 -5.96 -22.63 -2.15
CA ASN A 61 -6.29 -21.68 -1.10
C ASN A 61 -7.58 -20.95 -1.44
N GLY A 62 -8.51 -20.92 -0.48
CA GLY A 62 -9.73 -20.12 -0.59
C GLY A 62 -9.50 -18.72 -0.03
N TYR A 63 -10.20 -17.73 -0.56
CA TYR A 63 -10.12 -16.34 -0.14
C TYR A 63 -11.52 -15.85 0.24
N LYS A 64 -11.63 -15.16 1.37
CA LYS A 64 -12.86 -14.46 1.76
C LYS A 64 -12.51 -13.00 1.96
N ILE A 65 -13.14 -12.14 1.16
CA ILE A 65 -12.96 -10.69 1.20
C ILE A 65 -14.19 -10.10 1.89
N SER A 66 -13.95 -9.28 2.91
CA SER A 66 -14.98 -8.55 3.65
C SER A 66 -14.48 -7.15 3.98
N ASP A 67 -15.36 -6.30 4.52
CA ASP A 67 -14.98 -4.95 4.96
C ASP A 67 -13.77 -4.98 5.90
N GLY A 68 -12.66 -4.43 5.43
CA GLY A 68 -11.42 -4.26 6.17
C GLY A 68 -10.61 -5.53 6.37
N GLN A 69 -10.94 -6.65 5.72
CA GLN A 69 -10.27 -7.92 5.97
C GLN A 69 -10.22 -8.84 4.75
N ILE A 70 -9.13 -9.60 4.64
CA ILE A 70 -9.03 -10.76 3.74
C ILE A 70 -8.60 -11.95 4.59
N CYS A 71 -9.36 -13.04 4.49
CA CYS A 71 -9.00 -14.32 5.10
C CYS A 71 -8.63 -15.35 4.04
N VAL A 72 -7.55 -16.08 4.27
CA VAL A 72 -7.09 -17.20 3.45
C VAL A 72 -7.45 -18.50 4.16
N LEU A 73 -8.16 -19.39 3.47
CA LEU A 73 -8.42 -20.76 3.88
C LEU A 73 -7.40 -21.68 3.22
N PHE A 74 -6.53 -22.28 4.01
CA PHE A 74 -5.51 -23.22 3.54
C PHE A 74 -6.09 -24.63 3.34
N PRO A 75 -5.41 -25.51 2.58
CA PRO A 75 -5.90 -26.87 2.31
C PRO A 75 -6.07 -27.72 3.57
N ASN A 76 -5.24 -27.46 4.60
CA ASN A 76 -5.31 -28.07 5.93
C ASN A 76 -6.45 -27.50 6.81
N LYS A 77 -7.35 -26.69 6.23
CA LYS A 77 -8.50 -26.04 6.89
C LYS A 77 -8.15 -24.93 7.89
N GLN A 78 -6.87 -24.62 8.07
CA GLN A 78 -6.48 -23.44 8.84
C GLN A 78 -6.89 -22.18 8.09
N THR A 79 -7.23 -21.14 8.85
CA THR A 79 -7.55 -19.82 8.31
C THR A 79 -6.61 -18.79 8.90
N ASP A 80 -6.10 -17.89 8.06
CA ASP A 80 -5.37 -16.70 8.50
C ASP A 80 -5.99 -15.46 7.89
N CYS A 81 -6.09 -14.39 8.67
CA CYS A 81 -6.79 -13.17 8.29
C CYS A 81 -5.89 -11.95 8.48
N ILE A 82 -5.84 -11.12 7.45
CA ILE A 82 -5.11 -9.84 7.46
C ILE A 82 -6.09 -8.67 7.41
N SER A 83 -5.72 -7.56 8.03
CA SER A 83 -6.51 -6.33 7.94
C SER A 83 -6.14 -5.55 6.70
N ILE A 84 -7.13 -5.03 5.98
CA ILE A 84 -6.94 -4.18 4.81
C ILE A 84 -7.43 -2.77 5.13
N LYS A 85 -6.53 -1.80 4.96
CA LYS A 85 -6.85 -0.39 5.04
C LYS A 85 -6.74 0.26 3.68
N THR A 86 -7.41 1.39 3.50
CA THR A 86 -7.27 2.23 2.31
C THR A 86 -7.39 3.70 2.65
N ASP A 87 -6.76 4.52 1.83
CA ASP A 87 -7.01 5.95 1.73
C ASP A 87 -8.00 6.34 0.62
N GLY A 88 -8.55 5.35 -0.09
CA GLY A 88 -9.41 5.51 -1.26
C GLY A 88 -8.68 5.29 -2.59
N ASN A 89 -7.34 5.34 -2.60
CA ASN A 89 -6.52 5.18 -3.80
C ASN A 89 -5.61 3.95 -3.72
N VAL A 90 -5.09 3.64 -2.53
CA VAL A 90 -4.15 2.55 -2.30
C VAL A 90 -4.62 1.66 -1.16
N LEU A 91 -4.29 0.38 -1.24
CA LEU A 91 -4.51 -0.57 -0.16
C LEU A 91 -3.24 -0.72 0.69
N GLN A 92 -3.43 -0.86 1.99
CA GLN A 92 -2.42 -1.34 2.93
C GLN A 92 -2.88 -2.65 3.55
N MET A 93 -2.05 -3.68 3.43
CA MET A 93 -2.18 -4.90 4.22
C MET A 93 -1.51 -4.70 5.57
N ILE A 94 -2.16 -5.18 6.62
CA ILE A 94 -1.63 -5.24 7.97
C ILE A 94 -1.71 -6.70 8.42
N ASP A 95 -0.55 -7.30 8.64
CA ASP A 95 -0.49 -8.67 9.13
C ASP A 95 -0.85 -8.76 10.63
N ASN A 96 -0.92 -9.97 11.15
CA ASN A 96 -1.22 -10.28 12.54
C ASN A 96 -0.15 -9.79 13.54
N LYS A 97 1.04 -9.38 13.08
CA LYS A 97 2.11 -8.76 13.88
C LYS A 97 2.08 -7.23 13.80
N GLY A 98 1.17 -6.66 13.01
CA GLY A 98 1.05 -5.22 12.79
C GLY A 98 1.97 -4.68 11.70
N ASN A 99 2.70 -5.54 10.98
CA ASN A 99 3.54 -5.10 9.86
C ASN A 99 2.66 -4.61 8.72
N ARG A 100 3.10 -3.53 8.07
CA ARG A 100 2.34 -2.88 7.00
C ARG A 100 3.02 -3.05 5.65
N ILE A 101 2.25 -3.43 4.65
CA ILE A 101 2.68 -3.54 3.26
C ILE A 101 1.72 -2.74 2.39
N LYS A 102 2.26 -1.78 1.63
CA LYS A 102 1.52 -1.03 0.62
C LYS A 102 1.42 -1.89 -0.65
N LEU A 103 0.22 -2.00 -1.21
CA LEU A 103 -0.09 -2.81 -2.38
C LEU A 103 -0.08 -2.00 -3.68
#